data_AF-A0A816AA51-F1
#
_entry.id   AF-A0A816AA51-F1
#
_cell.length_a   1.000
_cell.length_b   1.000
_cell.length_c   1.000
_cell.angle_alpha   90.00
_cell.angle_beta   90.00
_cell.angle_gamma   90.00
#
_symmetry.space_group_name_H-M   'P 1'
#
loop_
_entity.id
_entity.type
_entity.pdbx_description
1 polymer ?
#
loop_
_entity_poly.entity_id
_entity_poly.type
_entity_poly.pdbx_seq_one_letter_code
_entity_poly.pdbx_strand_id
1 'polypeptide(L)'
;DPLLIDTYNNLGSIYAQQQDYVQALSYCTKALETAMKDPKSNEKQIAMVHENFGMIYSGQHNYSKALDSYEKCLRIVFRILPSNHPVLATIYTSIASIYEAQNDYYIA
;
A
#
# COMPACT_ATOMS: atom_id res chain seq x y z
N ASP A 1 -3.75 -18.14 -6.83
CA ASP A 1 -4.97 -17.78 -7.55
C ASP A 1 -5.04 -16.25 -7.60
N PRO A 2 -5.05 -15.62 -8.78
CA PRO A 2 -5.10 -14.15 -8.88
C PRO A 2 -6.29 -13.54 -8.15
N LEU A 3 -7.46 -14.21 -8.13
CA LEU A 3 -8.65 -13.71 -7.43
C LEU A 3 -8.46 -13.72 -5.91
N LEU A 4 -7.69 -14.68 -5.39
CA LEU A 4 -7.40 -14.79 -3.97
C LEU A 4 -6.50 -13.63 -3.48
N ILE A 5 -5.58 -13.16 -4.34
CA ILE A 5 -4.73 -12.00 -4.04
C ILE A 5 -5.61 -10.75 -3.84
N ASP A 6 -6.51 -10.48 -4.79
CA ASP A 6 -7.42 -9.33 -4.71
C ASP A 6 -8.36 -9.43 -3.51
N THR A 7 -8.87 -10.65 -3.23
CA THR A 7 -9.75 -10.91 -2.08
C THR A 7 -9.04 -10.58 -0.77
N TYR A 8 -7.82 -11.08 -0.57
CA TYR A 8 -7.04 -10.75 0.62
C TYR A 8 -6.68 -9.26 0.69
N ASN A 9 -6.32 -8.64 -0.43
CA ASN A 9 -6.02 -7.21 -0.44
C ASN A 9 -7.24 -6.36 -0.03
N ASN A 10 -8.43 -6.71 -0.53
CA ASN A 10 -9.67 -6.04 -0.18
C ASN A 10 -10.04 -6.24 1.30
N LEU A 11 -9.86 -7.45 1.84
CA LEU A 11 -10.02 -7.69 3.28
C LEU A 11 -9.05 -6.82 4.08
N GLY A 12 -7.79 -6.71 3.65
CA GLY A 12 -6.80 -5.80 4.23
C GLY A 12 -7.32 -4.36 4.30
N SER A 13 -7.86 -3.83 3.20
CA SER A 13 -8.47 -2.51 3.14
C SER A 13 -9.68 -2.35 4.07
N ILE A 14 -10.56 -3.35 4.14
CA ILE A 14 -11.77 -3.32 4.99
C ILE A 14 -11.38 -3.25 6.47
N TYR A 15 -10.42 -4.06 6.91
CA TYR A 15 -9.94 -4.01 8.29
C TYR A 15 -9.18 -2.71 8.59
N ALA A 16 -8.45 -2.15 7.61
CA ALA A 16 -7.81 -0.84 7.75
C ALA A 16 -8.82 0.28 8.00
N GLN A 17 -9.96 0.28 7.29
CA GLN A 17 -11.06 1.23 7.49
C GLN A 17 -11.70 1.10 8.88
N GLN A 18 -11.66 -0.10 9.47
CA GLN A 18 -12.10 -0.36 10.85
C GLN A 18 -11.02 -0.06 11.89
N GLN A 19 -9.86 0.43 11.48
CA GLN A 19 -8.68 0.66 12.33
C GLN A 19 -8.13 -0.62 13.00
N ASP A 20 -8.56 -1.80 12.55
CA ASP A 20 -7.95 -3.08 12.93
C ASP A 20 -6.73 -3.33 12.05
N TYR A 21 -5.67 -2.58 12.35
CA TYR A 21 -4.44 -2.61 11.57
C TYR A 21 -3.71 -3.96 11.67
N VAL A 22 -3.93 -4.73 12.73
CA VAL A 22 -3.33 -6.07 12.88
C VAL A 22 -3.91 -7.03 11.85
N GLN A 23 -5.24 -7.09 11.73
CA GLN A 23 -5.88 -7.89 10.70
C GLN A 23 -5.60 -7.35 9.30
N ALA A 24 -5.61 -6.03 9.14
CA ALA A 24 -5.30 -5.39 7.86
C ALA A 24 -3.93 -5.84 7.32
N LEU A 25 -2.88 -5.74 8.14
CA LEU A 25 -1.53 -6.18 7.79
C LEU A 25 -1.46 -7.69 7.56
N SER A 26 -2.19 -8.50 8.34
CA SER A 26 -2.24 -9.96 8.15
C SER A 26 -2.76 -10.32 6.75
N TYR A 27 -3.85 -9.68 6.33
CA TYR A 27 -4.44 -9.93 5.02
C TYR A 27 -3.61 -9.37 3.86
N CYS A 28 -3.03 -8.18 3.98
CA CYS A 28 -2.08 -7.68 2.98
C CYS A 28 -0.84 -8.58 2.86
N THR A 29 -0.35 -9.16 3.96
CA THR A 29 0.76 -10.12 3.94
C THR A 29 0.38 -11.40 3.22
N LYS A 30 -0.80 -11.96 3.50
CA LYS A 30 -1.34 -13.13 2.77
C LYS A 30 -1.49 -12.85 1.27
N ALA A 31 -1.95 -11.65 0.89
CA ALA A 31 -2.03 -11.24 -0.51
C ALA A 31 -0.64 -11.24 -1.17
N LEU A 32 0.36 -10.62 -0.53
CA LEU A 32 1.72 -10.56 -1.05
C LEU A 32 2.36 -11.95 -1.17
N GLU A 33 2.24 -12.79 -0.14
CA GLU A 33 2.76 -14.17 -0.17
C GLU A 33 2.10 -15.01 -1.26
N THR A 34 0.78 -14.84 -1.46
CA THR A 34 0.05 -15.52 -2.53
C THR A 34 0.54 -15.04 -3.90
N ALA A 35 0.75 -13.75 -4.07
CA ALA A 35 1.27 -13.15 -5.29
C ALA A 35 2.68 -13.64 -5.63
N MET A 36 3.55 -13.83 -4.63
CA MET A 36 4.91 -14.34 -4.84
C MET A 36 4.96 -15.83 -5.23
N LYS A 37 3.94 -16.61 -4.85
CA LYS A 37 3.86 -18.06 -5.15
C LYS A 37 3.08 -18.36 -6.43
N ASP A 38 2.28 -17.43 -6.92
CA ASP A 38 1.44 -17.62 -8.09
C ASP A 38 2.10 -17.07 -9.37
N PRO A 39 2.49 -17.93 -10.34
CA PRO A 39 3.07 -17.48 -11.60
C PRO A 39 2.10 -16.68 -12.48
N LYS A 40 0.78 -16.67 -12.17
CA LYS A 40 -0.23 -15.86 -12.86
C LYS A 40 -0.47 -14.50 -12.20
N SER A 41 0.17 -14.24 -11.05
CA SER A 41 0.15 -12.94 -10.41
C SER A 41 0.73 -11.87 -11.34
N ASN A 42 0.21 -10.66 -11.28
CA ASN A 42 0.71 -9.55 -12.08
C ASN A 42 1.21 -8.39 -11.22
N GLU A 43 2.03 -7.54 -11.83
CA GLU A 43 2.66 -6.40 -11.17
C GLU A 43 1.64 -5.41 -10.59
N LYS A 44 0.49 -5.22 -11.25
CA LYS A 44 -0.57 -4.33 -10.74
C LYS A 44 -1.10 -4.80 -9.39
N GLN A 45 -1.35 -6.10 -9.22
CA GLN A 45 -1.81 -6.66 -7.94
C GLN A 45 -0.79 -6.43 -6.82
N ILE A 46 0.50 -6.64 -7.11
CA ILE A 46 1.59 -6.41 -6.14
C ILE A 46 1.68 -4.92 -5.77
N ALA A 47 1.54 -4.02 -6.74
CA ALA A 47 1.51 -2.58 -6.49
C ALA A 47 0.37 -2.17 -5.54
N MET A 48 -0.84 -2.68 -5.78
CA MET A 48 -2.02 -2.40 -4.93
C MET A 48 -1.83 -2.91 -3.49
N VAL A 49 -1.19 -4.06 -3.31
CA VAL A 49 -0.88 -4.58 -1.97
C VAL A 49 0.10 -3.66 -1.24
N HIS A 50 1.13 -3.15 -1.92
CA HIS A 50 2.07 -2.19 -1.33
C HIS A 50 1.43 -0.83 -1.03
N GLU A 51 0.51 -0.36 -1.87
CA GLU A 51 -0.29 0.85 -1.60
C GLU A 51 -1.09 0.69 -0.30
N ASN A 52 -1.76 -0.45 -0.11
CA ASN A 52 -2.51 -0.75 1.11
C ASN A 52 -1.60 -0.84 2.34
N PHE A 53 -0.41 -1.46 2.22
CA PHE A 53 0.58 -1.40 3.30
C PHE A 53 0.95 0.04 3.67
N GLY A 54 1.18 0.90 2.68
CA GLY A 54 1.45 2.31 2.88
C GLY A 54 0.35 3.01 3.67
N MET A 55 -0.90 2.82 3.25
CA MET A 55 -2.08 3.39 3.90
C MET A 55 -2.22 2.90 5.35
N ILE A 56 -2.08 1.59 5.58
CA ILE A 56 -2.20 0.99 6.91
C ILE A 56 -1.13 1.52 7.85
N TYR A 57 0.14 1.52 7.43
CA TYR A 57 1.23 2.05 8.26
C TYR A 57 1.09 3.55 8.52
N SER A 58 0.58 4.32 7.55
CA SER A 58 0.27 5.74 7.75
C SER A 58 -0.80 5.93 8.83
N GLY A 59 -1.87 5.12 8.83
CA GLY A 59 -2.91 5.12 9.86
C GLY A 59 -2.41 4.73 11.26
N GLN A 60 -1.28 4.00 11.33
CA GLN A 60 -0.58 3.68 12.58
C GLN A 60 0.47 4.72 12.98
N HIS A 61 0.61 5.82 12.22
CA HIS A 61 1.69 6.81 12.35
C HIS A 61 3.10 6.19 12.20
N ASN A 62 3.21 5.00 11.60
CA ASN A 62 4.48 4.38 11.26
C ASN A 62 4.95 4.88 9.89
N TYR A 63 5.27 6.17 9.85
CA TYR A 63 5.58 6.89 8.62
C TYR A 63 6.77 6.31 7.85
N SER A 64 7.78 5.78 8.55
CA SER A 64 8.92 5.13 7.88
C SER A 64 8.50 3.90 7.06
N LYS A 65 7.68 3.01 7.64
CA LYS A 65 7.17 1.83 6.90
C LYS A 65 6.15 2.21 5.83
N ALA A 66 5.38 3.28 6.07
CA ALA A 66 4.44 3.79 5.09
C ALA A 66 5.16 4.27 3.83
N LEU A 67 6.20 5.10 3.98
CA LEU A 67 7.02 5.59 2.88
C LEU A 67 7.70 4.46 2.11
N ASP A 68 8.33 3.49 2.79
CA ASP A 68 8.94 2.31 2.14
C ASP A 68 7.91 1.52 1.31
N SER A 69 6.68 1.39 1.82
CA SER A 69 5.61 0.70 1.10
C SER A 69 5.13 1.49 -0.12
N TYR A 70 4.96 2.81 -0.01
CA TYR A 70 4.60 3.66 -1.14
C TYR A 70 5.72 3.73 -2.19
N GLU A 71 6.99 3.74 -1.81
CA GLU A 71 8.11 3.67 -2.74
C GLU A 71 8.12 2.36 -3.54
N LYS A 72 7.85 1.22 -2.89
CA LYS A 72 7.70 -0.07 -3.56
C LYS A 72 6.54 -0.06 -4.55
N CYS A 73 5.41 0.54 -4.16
CA CYS A 73 4.27 0.73 -5.05
C CYS A 73 4.66 1.59 -6.28
N LEU A 74 5.27 2.76 -6.07
CA LEU A 74 5.72 3.66 -7.14
C LEU A 74 6.67 2.97 -8.12
N ARG A 75 7.68 2.23 -7.62
CA ARG A 75 8.63 1.51 -8.48
C ARG A 75 7.94 0.55 -9.45
N ILE A 76 6.88 -0.11 -8.99
CA ILE A 76 6.10 -1.00 -9.84
C ILE A 76 5.24 -0.19 -10.81
N VAL A 77 4.46 0.77 -10.30
CA VAL A 77 3.57 1.62 -11.10
C VAL A 77 4.31 2.30 -12.25
N PHE A 78 5.51 2.83 -12.01
CA PHE A 78 6.34 3.45 -13.05
C PHE A 78 6.77 2.50 -14.16
N ARG A 79 6.83 1.19 -13.91
CA ARG A 79 7.15 0.18 -14.92
C ARG A 79 5.95 -0.20 -15.77
N ILE A 80 4.73 -0.11 -15.22
CA ILE A 80 3.52 -0.66 -15.86
C ILE A 80 2.53 0.41 -16.36
N LEU A 81 2.66 1.66 -15.93
CA LEU A 81 1.75 2.75 -16.30
C LEU A 81 2.52 3.97 -16.84
N PRO A 82 1.89 4.77 -17.73
CA PRO A 82 2.43 6.06 -18.15
C PRO A 82 2.64 7.02 -16.97
N SER A 83 3.60 7.92 -17.09
CA SER A 83 3.96 8.90 -16.04
C SER A 83 2.85 9.88 -15.67
N ASN A 84 1.80 10.01 -16.47
CA ASN A 84 0.64 10.85 -16.21
C ASN A 84 -0.57 10.08 -15.65
N HIS A 85 -0.39 8.81 -15.27
CA HIS A 85 -1.49 7.99 -14.77
C HIS A 85 -2.00 8.53 -13.40
N PRO A 86 -3.33 8.69 -13.20
CA PRO A 86 -3.90 9.28 -11.98
C PRO A 86 -3.47 8.62 -10.67
N VAL A 87 -3.19 7.32 -10.68
CA VAL A 87 -2.73 6.59 -9.48
C VAL A 87 -1.42 7.15 -8.90
N LEU A 88 -0.54 7.71 -9.74
CA LEU A 88 0.70 8.33 -9.28
C LEU A 88 0.39 9.55 -8.40
N ALA A 89 -0.61 10.35 -8.78
CA ALA A 89 -1.03 11.50 -7.98
C ALA A 89 -1.53 11.06 -6.60
N THR A 90 -2.33 10.00 -6.52
CA THR A 90 -2.82 9.45 -5.24
C THR A 90 -1.68 9.03 -4.31
N ILE A 91 -0.68 8.32 -4.85
CA ILE A 91 0.47 7.86 -4.04
C ILE A 91 1.31 9.05 -3.59
N TYR A 92 1.58 10.02 -4.48
CA TYR A 92 2.31 11.24 -4.11
C TYR A 92 1.58 12.09 -3.07
N THR A 93 0.25 12.22 -3.17
CA THR A 93 -0.54 12.90 -2.14
C THR A 93 -0.42 12.20 -0.79
N SER A 94 -0.46 10.86 -0.76
CA SER A 94 -0.27 10.10 0.49
C SER A 94 1.11 10.33 1.10
N ILE A 95 2.16 10.35 0.27
CA ILE A 95 3.53 10.66 0.72
C ILE A 95 3.63 12.10 1.25
N ALA A 96 3.02 13.07 0.56
CA ALA A 96 3.03 14.46 0.99
C ALA A 96 2.33 14.63 2.36
N SER A 97 1.18 14.00 2.57
CA SER A 97 0.49 14.00 3.86
C SER A 97 1.34 13.42 4.99
N ILE A 98 2.16 12.41 4.71
CA ILE A 98 3.11 11.88 5.70
C ILE A 98 4.16 12.93 6.07
N TYR A 99 4.76 13.61 5.09
CA TYR A 99 5.76 14.64 5.37
C TYR A 99 5.17 15.84 6.13
N GLU A 100 3.95 16.25 5.81
CA GLU A 100 3.23 17.29 6.56
C GLU A 100 3.03 16.85 8.01
N ALA A 101 2.52 15.64 8.25
CA ALA A 101 2.31 15.13 9.60
C ALA A 101 3.62 14.97 10.40
N GLN A 102 4.75 14.67 9.75
CA GLN A 102 6.06 14.62 10.39
C GLN A 102 6.60 16.01 10.75
N ASN A 103 6.36 17.02 9.91
CA ASN A 103 6.72 18.40 10.20
C ASN A 103 5.90 18.94 11.37
N ASP A 104 4.59 18.68 11.39
CA ASP A 104 3.72 19.10 12.49
C ASP A 104 4.13 18.46 13.83
N TYR A 105 4.54 17.17 13.81
CA TYR A 105 5.06 16.50 15.00
C TYR A 105 6.37 17.11 15.51
N TYR A 106 7.21 17.68 14.64
CA TYR A 106 8.46 18.30 15.01
C TYR A 106 8.28 19.73 15.55
N ILE A 107 7.19 20.40 15.19
CA ILE A 107 6.89 21.79 15.57
C ILE A 107 6.02 21.87 16.86
N ALA A 108 5.35 20.78 17.24
CA ALA A 108 4.56 20.65 18.48
C ALA A 108 5.41 20.28 19.71
#